data_AF-A0A1H1M4Q0-F1
#
_entry.id   AF-A0A1H1M4Q0-F1
#
_cell.length_a   1.000
_cell.length_b   1.000
_cell.length_c   1.000
_cell.angle_alpha   90.00
_cell.angle_beta   90.00
_cell.angle_gamma   90.00
#
_symmetry.space_group_name_H-M   'P 1'
#
loop_
_entity.id
_entity.type
_entity.pdbx_description
1 polymer ?
#
loop_
_entity_poly.entity_id
_entity_poly.type
_entity_poly.pdbx_seq_one_letter_code
_entity_poly.pdbx_strand_id
1 'polypeptide(L)'
;MRALPFLACLAVFLYGMFRPESPPELFEQSDKALHLLAFGALSLTSRLAFQRLPGWLLWSTLLALAPFLEWLQKYLQPARQFSELDIAANLAGVALAWLGWHGLAQLYRLLRPACR
;
A
#
# COMPACT_ATOMS: atom_id res chain seq x y z
N MET A 1 -11.74 -14.34 9.52
CA MET A 1 -12.30 -13.38 8.54
C MET A 1 -11.31 -12.27 8.16
N ARG A 2 -10.00 -12.57 7.98
CA ARG A 2 -8.96 -11.54 7.69
C ARG A 2 -8.95 -11.06 6.23
N ALA A 3 -9.67 -11.75 5.34
CA ALA A 3 -9.79 -11.37 3.93
C ALA A 3 -10.73 -10.19 3.71
N LEU A 4 -11.77 -10.01 4.53
CA LEU A 4 -12.73 -8.92 4.38
C LEU A 4 -12.09 -7.51 4.37
N PRO A 5 -11.23 -7.14 5.35
CA PRO A 5 -10.59 -5.82 5.33
C PRO A 5 -9.68 -5.64 4.12
N PHE A 6 -9.00 -6.71 3.67
CA PHE A 6 -8.20 -6.67 2.45
C PHE A 6 -9.07 -6.46 1.21
N LEU A 7 -10.16 -7.21 1.04
CA LEU A 7 -11.06 -7.06 -0.11
C LEU A 7 -11.72 -5.68 -0.15
N ALA A 8 -12.14 -5.15 1.00
CA ALA A 8 -12.68 -3.81 1.10
C ALA A 8 -11.63 -2.75 0.74
N CYS A 9 -10.42 -2.86 1.31
CA CYS A 9 -9.30 -1.96 1.01
C CYS A 9 -8.92 -2.04 -0.48
N LEU A 10 -8.83 -3.24 -1.05
CA LEU A 10 -8.53 -3.46 -2.47
C LEU A 10 -9.60 -2.83 -3.37
N ALA A 11 -10.88 -2.97 -3.04
CA ALA A 11 -11.96 -2.36 -3.83
C ALA A 11 -11.87 -0.83 -3.83
N VAL A 12 -11.68 -0.21 -2.66
CA VAL A 12 -11.50 1.25 -2.53
C VAL A 12 -10.23 1.71 -3.25
N PHE A 13 -9.13 0.97 -3.09
CA PHE A 13 -7.85 1.24 -3.74
C PHE A 13 -7.98 1.23 -5.26
N LEU A 14 -8.57 0.17 -5.83
CA LEU A 14 -8.74 0.04 -7.29
C LEU A 14 -9.66 1.13 -7.84
N TYR A 15 -10.75 1.45 -7.13
CA TYR A 15 -11.62 2.57 -7.51
C TYR A 15 -10.87 3.92 -7.50
N GLY A 16 -10.11 4.20 -6.44
CA GLY A 16 -9.34 5.45 -6.33
C GLY A 16 -8.24 5.56 -7.38
N MET A 17 -7.52 4.46 -7.63
CA MET A 17 -6.44 4.39 -8.59
C MET A 17 -6.94 4.53 -10.03
N PHE A 18 -8.10 3.94 -10.37
CA PHE A 18 -8.56 3.86 -11.75
C PHE A 18 -9.82 4.66 -12.05
N ARG A 19 -10.27 5.56 -11.18
CA ARG A 19 -11.27 6.57 -11.57
C ARG A 19 -10.66 7.63 -12.51
N PRO A 20 -11.40 8.14 -13.51
CA PRO A 20 -10.86 9.08 -14.49
C PRO A 20 -10.37 10.40 -13.89
N GLU A 21 -11.13 10.93 -12.92
CA GLU A 21 -10.84 12.21 -12.29
C GLU A 21 -9.91 12.06 -11.10
N SER A 22 -8.95 12.97 -10.97
CA SER A 22 -8.16 13.11 -9.76
C SER A 22 -9.02 13.52 -8.57
N PRO A 23 -8.67 13.07 -7.34
CA PRO A 23 -9.32 13.58 -6.14
C PRO A 23 -9.13 15.10 -6.06
N PRO A 24 -10.08 15.83 -5.46
CA PRO A 24 -9.92 17.25 -5.23
C PRO A 24 -8.69 17.49 -4.35
N GLU A 25 -7.89 18.50 -4.70
CA GLU A 25 -6.75 18.88 -3.90
C GLU A 25 -7.23 19.51 -2.59
N LEU A 26 -7.02 18.82 -1.47
CA LEU A 26 -7.42 19.28 -0.14
C LEU A 26 -6.37 20.21 0.49
N PHE A 27 -5.11 19.99 0.13
CA PHE A 27 -3.93 20.77 0.48
C PHE A 27 -2.81 20.46 -0.51
N GLU A 28 -1.73 21.24 -0.50
CA GLU A 28 -0.59 21.07 -1.41
C GLU A 28 -0.04 19.64 -1.34
N GLN A 29 0.05 18.96 -2.49
CA GLN A 29 0.49 17.55 -2.57
C GLN A 29 -0.40 16.53 -1.84
N SER A 30 -1.66 16.87 -1.54
CA SER A 30 -2.62 15.95 -0.89
C SER A 30 -2.81 14.62 -1.63
N ASP A 31 -2.67 14.64 -2.95
CA ASP A 31 -2.65 13.46 -3.81
C ASP A 31 -1.52 12.48 -3.41
N LYS A 32 -0.31 12.99 -3.14
CA LYS A 32 0.84 12.16 -2.70
C LYS A 32 0.60 11.53 -1.34
N ALA A 33 -0.05 12.26 -0.44
CA ALA A 33 -0.46 11.71 0.85
C ALA A 33 -1.49 10.58 0.66
N LEU A 34 -2.43 10.73 -0.27
CA LEU A 34 -3.41 9.69 -0.58
C LEU A 34 -2.74 8.44 -1.17
N HIS A 35 -1.80 8.60 -2.11
CA HIS A 35 -0.99 7.53 -2.67
C HIS A 35 -0.22 6.75 -1.60
N LEU A 36 0.48 7.47 -0.70
CA LEU A 36 1.19 6.87 0.44
C LEU A 36 0.25 6.08 1.35
N LEU A 37 -0.89 6.65 1.73
CA LEU A 37 -1.88 5.99 2.59
C LEU A 37 -2.51 4.77 1.90
N ALA A 38 -2.84 4.88 0.62
CA ALA A 38 -3.46 3.83 -0.17
C ALA A 38 -2.56 2.59 -0.27
N PHE A 39 -1.29 2.79 -0.65
CA PHE A 39 -0.32 1.68 -0.73
C PHE A 39 0.07 1.14 0.64
N GLY A 40 0.17 1.99 1.68
CA GLY A 40 0.42 1.54 3.05
C GLY A 40 -0.71 0.66 3.59
N ALA A 41 -1.97 1.10 3.43
CA ALA A 41 -3.15 0.35 3.85
C ALA A 41 -3.30 -0.96 3.07
N LEU A 42 -3.12 -0.93 1.74
CA LEU A 42 -3.16 -2.14 0.91
C LEU A 42 -2.08 -3.13 1.35
N SER A 43 -0.86 -2.66 1.64
CA SER A 43 0.24 -3.51 2.06
C SER A 43 0.00 -4.19 3.40
N LEU A 44 -0.47 -3.43 4.41
CA LEU A 44 -0.78 -3.98 5.74
C LEU A 44 -1.94 -4.96 5.69
N THR A 45 -3.03 -4.62 5.00
CA THR A 45 -4.19 -5.51 4.87
C THR A 45 -3.84 -6.76 4.07
N SER A 46 -2.98 -6.66 3.04
CA SER A 46 -2.44 -7.81 2.32
C SER A 46 -1.62 -8.72 3.24
N ARG A 47 -0.73 -8.16 4.08
CA ARG A 47 0.05 -8.97 5.03
C ARG A 47 -0.82 -9.68 6.06
N LEU A 48 -1.92 -9.05 6.48
CA LEU A 48 -2.90 -9.64 7.39
C LEU A 48 -3.75 -10.73 6.72
N ALA A 49 -4.08 -10.58 5.44
CA ALA A 49 -4.86 -11.57 4.69
C ALA A 49 -4.02 -12.79 4.27
N PHE A 50 -2.79 -12.56 3.82
CA PHE A 50 -1.90 -13.58 3.24
C PHE A 50 -0.76 -13.99 4.17
N GLN A 51 -1.09 -14.36 5.41
CA GLN A 51 -0.08 -14.66 6.44
C GLN A 51 0.80 -15.87 6.11
N ARG A 52 0.26 -16.83 5.35
CA ARG A 52 0.99 -18.02 4.88
C ARG A 52 1.88 -17.76 3.68
N LEU A 53 1.73 -16.61 3.01
CA LEU A 53 2.57 -16.26 1.88
C LEU A 53 3.96 -15.86 2.38
N PRO A 54 5.05 -16.34 1.73
CA PRO A 54 6.40 -15.92 2.05
C PRO A 54 6.50 -14.39 2.02
N GLY A 55 7.09 -13.81 3.07
CA GLY A 55 7.18 -12.35 3.20
C GLY A 55 7.89 -11.71 2.01
N TRP A 56 9.00 -12.29 1.56
CA TRP A 56 9.76 -11.77 0.42
C TRP A 56 8.92 -11.69 -0.86
N LEU A 57 8.06 -12.68 -1.12
CA LEU A 57 7.20 -12.71 -2.30
C LEU A 57 6.11 -11.64 -2.21
N LEU A 58 5.46 -11.51 -1.05
CA LEU A 58 4.45 -10.48 -0.83
C LEU A 58 5.02 -9.07 -1.02
N TRP A 59 6.12 -8.77 -0.32
CA TRP A 59 6.68 -7.42 -0.30
C TRP A 59 7.33 -7.04 -1.64
N SER A 60 8.01 -7.97 -2.32
CA SER A 60 8.53 -7.71 -3.67
C SER A 60 7.40 -7.48 -4.69
N THR A 61 6.28 -8.20 -4.58
CA THR A 61 5.10 -7.97 -5.43
C THR A 61 4.53 -6.58 -5.20
N LEU A 62 4.35 -6.16 -3.94
CA LEU A 62 3.84 -4.83 -3.60
C LEU A 62 4.77 -3.71 -4.08
N LEU A 63 6.09 -3.89 -3.94
CA LEU A 63 7.09 -2.96 -4.45
C LEU A 63 7.08 -2.86 -5.97
N ALA A 64 6.89 -3.97 -6.69
CA ALA A 64 6.76 -3.98 -8.14
C ALA A 64 5.45 -3.33 -8.62
N LEU A 65 4.36 -3.52 -7.86
CA LEU A 65 3.07 -2.90 -8.17
C LEU A 65 3.07 -1.38 -8.03
N ALA A 66 3.88 -0.81 -7.14
CA ALA A 66 3.94 0.65 -6.93
C ALA A 66 4.23 1.48 -8.20
N PRO A 67 5.30 1.22 -8.97
CA PRO A 67 5.52 1.89 -10.26
C PRO A 67 4.61 1.34 -11.37
N PHE A 68 4.32 0.04 -11.36
CA PHE A 68 3.52 -0.58 -12.41
C PHE A 68 2.10 -0.02 -12.46
N LEU A 69 1.46 0.19 -11.31
CA LEU A 69 0.10 0.69 -11.25
C LEU A 69 0.01 2.18 -11.63
N GLU A 70 1.05 2.97 -11.36
CA GLU A 70 1.14 4.35 -11.85
C GLU A 70 1.19 4.38 -13.39
N TRP A 71 2.07 3.56 -13.97
CA TRP A 71 2.14 3.40 -15.42
C TRP A 71 0.81 2.90 -16.00
N LEU A 72 0.20 1.89 -15.37
CA LEU A 72 -1.08 1.33 -15.81
C LEU A 72 -2.22 2.33 -15.66
N GLN A 73 -2.21 3.18 -14.62
CA GLN A 73 -3.17 4.26 -14.45
C GLN A 73 -3.10 5.22 -15.62
N LYS A 74 -1.89 5.67 -16.02
CA LYS A 74 -1.75 6.55 -17.18
C LYS A 74 -2.27 5.91 -18.46
N TYR A 75 -2.03 4.61 -18.64
CA TYR A 75 -2.48 3.87 -19.82
C TYR A 75 -4.01 3.71 -19.87
N LEU A 76 -4.64 3.34 -18.74
CA LEU A 76 -6.08 3.11 -18.67
C LEU A 76 -6.90 4.39 -18.50
N GLN A 77 -6.32 5.41 -17.88
CA GLN A 77 -6.93 6.72 -17.64
C GLN A 77 -6.05 7.82 -18.26
N PRO A 78 -6.14 8.05 -19.58
CA PRO A 78 -5.29 9.02 -20.28
C PRO A 78 -5.37 10.44 -19.71
N ALA A 79 -6.50 10.79 -19.06
CA ALA A 79 -6.73 12.05 -18.36
C ALA A 79 -5.89 12.24 -17.09
N ARG A 80 -5.39 11.14 -16.49
CA ARG A 80 -4.48 11.20 -15.35
C ARG A 80 -3.08 11.59 -15.82
N GLN A 81 -2.34 12.25 -14.95
CA GLN A 81 -0.96 12.62 -15.20
C GLN A 81 -0.06 11.56 -14.56
N PHE A 82 0.91 11.07 -15.33
CA PHE A 82 1.95 10.21 -14.79
C PHE A 82 2.88 11.05 -13.93
N SER A 83 3.19 10.61 -12.71
CA SER A 83 4.09 11.35 -11.84
C SER A 83 5.05 10.45 -11.06
N GLU A 84 6.34 10.74 -11.18
CA GLU A 84 7.40 10.03 -10.45
C GLU A 84 7.27 10.21 -8.93
N LEU A 85 6.69 11.34 -8.49
CA LEU A 85 6.40 11.59 -7.08
C LEU A 85 5.28 10.68 -6.57
N ASP A 86 4.33 10.27 -7.40
CA ASP A 86 3.34 9.24 -7.02
C ASP A 86 3.98 7.88 -6.87
N ILE A 87 4.92 7.53 -7.76
CA ILE A 87 5.71 6.31 -7.60
C ILE A 87 6.47 6.33 -6.27
N ALA A 88 7.13 7.46 -5.96
CA ALA A 88 7.84 7.62 -4.70
C ALA A 88 6.91 7.50 -3.48
N ALA A 89 5.72 8.11 -3.53
CA ALA A 89 4.71 8.01 -2.49
C ALA A 89 4.17 6.58 -2.33
N ASN A 90 3.89 5.89 -3.43
CA ASN A 90 3.46 4.50 -3.45
C ASN A 90 4.51 3.59 -2.79
N LEU A 91 5.78 3.72 -3.20
CA LEU A 91 6.91 2.98 -2.64
C LEU A 91 7.11 3.30 -1.15
N ALA A 92 7.01 4.56 -0.76
CA ALA A 92 7.10 4.98 0.64
C ALA A 92 5.97 4.35 1.48
N GLY A 93 4.74 4.30 0.96
CA GLY A 93 3.62 3.61 1.60
C GLY A 93 3.91 2.13 1.87
N VAL A 94 4.43 1.40 0.87
CA VAL A 94 4.84 0.00 1.01
C VAL A 94 5.97 -0.14 2.05
N ALA A 95 6.98 0.72 1.98
CA ALA A 95 8.13 0.70 2.89
C ALA A 95 7.74 0.97 4.35
N LEU A 96 6.88 1.97 4.59
CA LEU A 96 6.36 2.28 5.93
C LEU A 96 5.53 1.12 6.49
N ALA A 97 4.70 0.49 5.67
CA ALA A 97 3.95 -0.71 6.06
C ALA A 97 4.89 -1.88 6.43
N TRP A 98 5.95 -2.09 5.66
CA TRP A 98 6.98 -3.10 5.94
C TRP A 98 7.68 -2.82 7.27
N LEU A 99 8.18 -1.59 7.45
CA LEU A 99 8.87 -1.16 8.67
C LEU A 99 7.96 -1.29 9.89
N GLY A 100 6.72 -0.83 9.81
CA GLY A 100 5.74 -0.93 10.90
C GLY A 100 5.42 -2.38 11.26
N TRP A 101 5.21 -3.24 10.26
CA TRP A 101 4.95 -4.66 10.48
C TRP A 101 6.12 -5.36 11.18
N HIS A 102 7.32 -5.16 10.67
CA HIS A 102 8.52 -5.79 11.23
C HIS A 102 8.87 -5.21 12.60
N GLY A 103 8.77 -3.89 12.80
CA GLY A 103 8.98 -3.24 14.09
C GLY A 103 8.03 -3.77 15.17
N LEU A 104 6.73 -3.86 14.87
CA LEU A 104 5.75 -4.43 15.80
C LEU A 104 6.01 -5.90 16.09
N ALA A 105 6.38 -6.70 15.07
CA ALA A 105 6.71 -8.10 15.26
C ALA A 105 7.96 -8.30 16.13
N GLN A 106 8.99 -7.47 15.97
CA GLN A 106 10.18 -7.51 16.83
C GLN A 106 9.85 -7.05 18.25
N LEU A 107 9.12 -5.95 18.41
CA LEU A 107 8.70 -5.47 19.72
C LEU A 107 7.88 -6.53 20.47
N TYR A 108 6.95 -7.19 19.79
CA TYR A 108 6.17 -8.28 20.37
C TYR A 108 7.05 -9.45 20.83
N ARG A 109 8.10 -9.79 20.08
CA ARG A 109 9.06 -10.83 20.47
C ARG A 109 9.87 -10.43 21.70
N LEU A 110 10.30 -9.16 21.78
CA LEU A 110 11.07 -8.63 22.91
C LEU A 110 10.24 -8.53 24.19
N LEU A 111 8.96 -8.16 24.08
CA LEU A 111 8.06 -8.02 25.22
C LEU A 111 7.43 -9.33 25.68
N ARG A 112 7.56 -10.42 24.90
CA ARG A 112 6.96 -11.71 25.26
C ARG A 112 7.71 -12.27 26.48
N PRO A 113 7.06 -12.40 27.66
CA PRO A 113 7.73 -12.95 28.84
C PRO A 113 8.18 -14.37 28.52
N ALA A 114 9.45 -14.67 28.80
CA ALA A 114 9.93 -16.03 28.78
C ALA A 114 9.17 -16.80 29.86
N CYS A 115 8.26 -17.69 29.48
CA CYS A 115 7.78 -18.72 30.41
C CYS A 115 9.02 -19.47 30.90
N ARG A 116 9.35 -19.27 32.18
CA ARG A 116 10.23 -20.15 32.93
C ARG A 116 9.41 -21.29 33.50
#